data_AF-A0A1J3IQC4-F1
#
_entry.id   AF-A0A1J3IQC4-F1
#
_cell.length_a   1.000
_cell.length_b   1.000
_cell.length_c   1.000
_cell.angle_alpha   90.00
_cell.angle_beta   90.00
_cell.angle_gamma   90.00
#
_symmetry.space_group_name_H-M   'P 1'
#
loop_
_entity.id
_entity.type
_entity.pdbx_description
1 polymer ?
#
loop_
_entity_poly.entity_id
_entity_poly.type
_entity_poly.pdbx_seq_one_letter_code
_entity_poly.pdbx_strand_id
1 'polypeptide(L)'
;SFWLFVQLVDAIKLFLSLRWAMGSRELFRSIGLNENTVNEIVDGNRTLTADLTALIHEAGLSDGCDRTIGNLLYRMASKHNGEALVHRPTLLEYIKSSKIKTPAQLDAAYSFLGNTSPEELKLKLHEFEEACGVGVEVSAEDIERTVDVIFQENMNTILERRHRTSPAGEYIGHVCKRLPWADPKTVKRVIEEKLHALLGERTAAKKEKKEKPATAKVEKAAVEAVPLHPSDDEELNPFSTFPHPNHNFTVHTKVPFSDGSLLECSNAKEVLDKHLKETGGKVYTRFPPEPNGYLHIGHAKAMFVDFGLAKERGGCC
;
A
#
# COMPACT_ATOMS: atom_id res chain seq x y z
N SER A 1 -5.77 41.49 -41.32
CA SER A 1 -4.51 40.71 -41.43
C SER A 1 -3.83 40.49 -40.08
N PHE A 2 -3.64 41.51 -39.24
CA PHE A 2 -2.95 41.36 -37.93
C PHE A 2 -3.70 40.46 -36.91
N TRP A 3 -5.02 40.59 -36.81
CA TRP A 3 -5.84 39.77 -35.89
C TRP A 3 -5.84 38.27 -36.23
N LEU A 4 -5.86 37.92 -37.52
CA LEU A 4 -5.74 36.54 -38.00
C LEU A 4 -4.37 35.94 -37.67
N PHE A 5 -3.30 36.75 -37.72
CA PHE A 5 -1.96 36.31 -37.34
C PHE A 5 -1.84 36.03 -35.84
N VAL A 6 -2.41 36.89 -35.00
CA VAL A 6 -2.45 36.68 -33.53
C VAL A 6 -3.23 35.41 -33.18
N GLN A 7 -4.43 35.21 -33.76
CA GLN A 7 -5.22 34.00 -33.55
C GLN A 7 -4.50 32.73 -33.99
N LEU A 8 -3.75 32.78 -35.11
CA LEU A 8 -2.97 31.64 -35.59
C LEU A 8 -1.82 31.30 -34.64
N VAL A 9 -1.11 32.30 -34.11
CA VAL A 9 -0.03 32.09 -33.14
C VAL A 9 -0.56 31.49 -31.85
N ASP A 10 -1.71 31.96 -31.36
CA ASP A 10 -2.33 31.42 -30.14
C ASP A 10 -2.85 29.99 -30.34
N ALA A 11 -3.42 29.69 -31.51
CA ALA A 11 -3.82 28.32 -31.88
C ALA A 11 -2.61 27.37 -31.96
N ILE A 12 -1.48 27.81 -32.52
CA ILE A 12 -0.23 27.03 -32.58
C ILE A 12 0.32 26.78 -31.17
N LYS A 13 0.34 27.80 -30.31
CA LYS A 13 0.77 27.64 -28.90
C LYS A 13 -0.12 26.65 -28.14
N LEU A 14 -1.44 26.73 -28.34
CA LEU A 14 -2.39 25.81 -27.72
C LEU A 14 -2.17 24.38 -28.22
N PHE A 15 -2.01 24.19 -29.53
CA PHE A 15 -1.73 22.88 -30.14
C PHE A 15 -0.42 22.27 -29.64
N LEU A 16 0.67 23.05 -29.58
CA LEU A 16 1.94 22.59 -29.04
C LEU A 16 1.85 22.25 -27.55
N SER A 17 1.11 23.03 -26.77
CA SER A 17 0.89 22.77 -25.35
C SER A 17 0.06 21.49 -25.12
N LEU A 18 -0.98 21.28 -25.91
CA LEU A 18 -1.81 20.07 -25.86
C LEU A 18 -1.01 18.83 -26.26
N ARG A 19 -0.22 18.92 -27.35
CA ARG A 19 0.64 17.83 -27.80
C ARG A 19 1.71 17.47 -26.76
N TRP A 20 2.32 18.49 -26.14
CA TRP A 20 3.28 18.27 -25.05
C TRP A 20 2.61 17.59 -23.85
N ALA A 21 1.43 18.08 -23.42
CA ALA A 21 0.70 17.47 -22.32
C ALA A 21 0.30 16.02 -22.61
N MET A 22 -0.17 15.71 -23.82
CA MET A 22 -0.51 14.34 -24.22
C MET A 22 0.70 13.41 -24.18
N GLY A 23 1.84 13.83 -24.76
CA GLY A 23 3.07 13.03 -24.75
C GLY A 23 3.58 12.76 -23.32
N SER A 24 3.55 13.77 -22.45
CA SER A 24 3.94 13.60 -21.04
C SER A 24 3.02 12.64 -20.29
N ARG A 25 1.71 12.66 -20.56
CA ARG A 25 0.75 11.73 -19.93
C ARG A 25 1.02 10.30 -20.34
N GLU A 26 1.26 10.03 -21.62
CA GLU A 26 1.60 8.70 -22.12
C GLU A 26 2.92 8.19 -21.51
N LEU A 27 3.93 9.04 -21.45
CA LEU A 27 5.22 8.71 -20.83
C LEU A 27 5.10 8.42 -19.33
N PHE A 28 4.28 9.18 -18.60
CA PHE A 28 4.11 8.96 -17.16
C PHE A 28 3.29 7.71 -16.86
N ARG A 29 2.37 7.34 -17.75
CA ARG A 29 1.65 6.05 -17.67
C ARG A 29 2.58 4.87 -17.94
N SER A 30 3.51 4.98 -18.91
CA SER A 30 4.43 3.88 -19.24
C SER A 30 5.41 3.53 -18.11
N ILE A 31 5.70 4.48 -17.21
CA ILE A 31 6.50 4.25 -15.99
C ILE A 31 5.65 3.80 -14.78
N GLY A 32 4.35 3.54 -14.96
CA GLY A 32 3.47 2.97 -13.94
C GLY A 32 2.88 3.97 -12.93
N LEU A 33 2.85 5.28 -13.23
CA LEU A 33 2.14 6.25 -12.40
C LEU A 33 0.63 6.16 -12.57
N ASN A 34 -0.12 6.38 -11.49
CA ASN A 34 -1.59 6.35 -11.51
C ASN A 34 -2.17 7.51 -12.33
N GLU A 35 -3.29 7.28 -13.01
CA GLU A 35 -4.01 8.28 -13.82
C GLU A 35 -4.26 9.61 -13.08
N ASN A 36 -4.72 9.55 -11.84
CA ASN A 36 -4.99 10.75 -11.05
C ASN A 36 -3.72 11.56 -10.83
N THR A 37 -2.63 10.89 -10.46
CA THR A 37 -1.32 11.52 -10.25
C THR A 37 -0.76 12.10 -11.54
N VAL A 38 -0.92 11.39 -12.67
CA VAL A 38 -0.50 11.89 -13.99
C VAL A 38 -1.23 13.18 -14.36
N ASN A 39 -2.55 13.23 -14.19
CA ASN A 39 -3.34 14.42 -14.48
C ASN A 39 -2.97 15.57 -13.54
N GLU A 40 -2.81 15.31 -12.25
CA GLU A 40 -2.38 16.32 -11.27
C GLU A 40 -1.03 16.94 -11.62
N ILE A 41 -0.06 16.13 -12.05
CA ILE A 41 1.29 16.62 -12.43
C ILE A 41 1.21 17.46 -13.71
N VAL A 42 0.62 16.92 -14.77
CA VAL A 42 0.62 17.55 -16.09
C VAL A 42 -0.22 18.82 -16.11
N ASP A 43 -1.35 18.84 -15.42
CA ASP A 43 -2.27 19.98 -15.42
C ASP A 43 -1.92 21.00 -14.32
N GLY A 44 -1.33 20.55 -13.21
CA GLY A 44 -1.03 21.39 -12.05
C GLY A 44 0.39 21.97 -12.02
N ASN A 45 1.40 21.25 -12.52
CA ASN A 45 2.80 21.66 -12.35
C ASN A 45 3.67 21.41 -13.60
N ARG A 46 3.82 22.48 -14.39
CA ARG A 46 4.59 22.45 -15.64
C ARG A 46 6.09 22.23 -15.45
N THR A 47 6.69 22.72 -14.36
CA THR A 47 8.13 22.52 -14.10
C THR A 47 8.40 21.08 -13.72
N LEU A 48 7.62 20.54 -12.77
CA LEU A 48 7.70 19.13 -12.37
C LEU A 48 7.51 18.18 -13.56
N THR A 49 6.55 18.50 -14.45
CA THR A 49 6.33 17.72 -15.68
C THR A 49 7.57 17.74 -16.58
N ALA A 50 8.19 18.91 -16.77
CA ALA A 50 9.41 19.01 -17.57
C ALA A 50 10.59 18.26 -16.93
N ASP A 51 10.76 18.39 -15.62
CA ASP A 51 11.86 17.76 -14.87
C ASP A 51 11.72 16.24 -14.86
N LEU A 52 10.52 15.71 -14.62
CA LEU A 52 10.26 14.27 -14.65
C LEU A 52 10.45 13.72 -16.07
N THR A 53 9.98 14.44 -17.10
CA THR A 53 10.20 14.05 -18.50
C THR A 53 11.70 13.98 -18.81
N ALA A 54 12.48 14.97 -18.38
CA ALA A 54 13.93 14.99 -18.55
C ALA A 54 14.60 13.80 -17.84
N LEU A 55 14.19 13.48 -16.60
CA LEU A 55 14.72 12.35 -15.84
C LEU A 55 14.44 11.00 -16.50
N ILE A 56 13.24 10.81 -17.06
CA ILE A 56 12.87 9.57 -17.76
C ILE A 56 13.72 9.38 -19.02
N HIS A 57 13.93 10.46 -19.78
CA HIS A 57 14.81 10.43 -20.94
C HIS A 57 16.28 10.20 -20.58
N GLU A 58 16.78 10.84 -19.52
CA GLU A 58 18.14 10.66 -19.02
C GLU A 58 18.39 9.23 -18.52
N ALA A 59 17.39 8.62 -17.89
CA ALA A 59 17.44 7.22 -17.46
C ALA A 59 17.35 6.22 -18.64
N GLY A 60 16.94 6.68 -19.83
CA GLY A 60 16.66 5.83 -20.98
C GLY A 60 15.48 4.88 -20.74
N LEU A 61 14.45 5.34 -20.02
CA LEU A 61 13.26 4.56 -19.64
C LEU A 61 12.00 5.01 -20.38
N SER A 62 12.15 5.61 -21.56
CA SER A 62 11.03 6.07 -22.38
C SER A 62 10.13 4.94 -22.89
N ASP A 63 10.66 3.72 -22.98
CA ASP A 63 9.92 2.53 -23.42
C ASP A 63 9.09 1.88 -22.28
N GLY A 64 9.12 2.47 -21.09
CA GLY A 64 8.41 2.01 -19.90
C GLY A 64 9.31 1.37 -18.84
N CYS A 65 8.83 1.30 -17.61
CA CYS A 65 9.54 0.68 -16.50
C CYS A 65 8.59 0.16 -15.41
N ASP A 66 9.13 -0.58 -14.43
CA ASP A 66 8.35 -1.03 -13.29
C ASP A 66 7.82 0.15 -12.46
N ARG A 67 6.62 -0.02 -11.90
CA ARG A 67 5.95 1.00 -11.08
C ARG A 67 6.82 1.46 -9.90
N THR A 68 7.64 0.60 -9.31
CA THR A 68 8.54 0.99 -8.21
C THR A 68 9.58 2.00 -8.69
N ILE A 69 10.20 1.76 -9.84
CA ILE A 69 11.18 2.64 -10.49
C ILE A 69 10.52 3.98 -10.84
N GLY A 70 9.33 3.96 -11.46
CA GLY A 70 8.60 5.17 -11.81
C GLY A 70 8.26 6.04 -10.59
N ASN A 71 7.85 5.42 -9.47
CA ASN A 71 7.60 6.14 -8.22
C ASN A 71 8.86 6.78 -7.63
N LEU A 72 10.03 6.13 -7.77
CA LEU A 72 11.31 6.70 -7.33
C LEU A 72 11.70 7.91 -8.20
N LEU A 73 11.57 7.80 -9.53
CA LEU A 73 11.82 8.92 -10.45
C LEU A 73 10.89 10.11 -10.16
N TYR A 74 9.61 9.85 -9.90
CA TYR A 74 8.66 10.88 -9.50
C TYR A 74 9.06 11.55 -8.18
N ARG A 75 9.49 10.78 -7.16
CA ARG A 75 9.99 11.35 -5.90
C ARG A 75 11.23 12.21 -6.12
N MET A 76 12.12 11.76 -6.99
CA MET A 76 13.33 12.48 -7.38
C MET A 76 12.99 13.83 -8.01
N ALA A 77 12.03 13.85 -8.95
CA ALA A 77 11.55 15.06 -9.62
C ALA A 77 10.81 16.03 -8.68
N SER A 78 10.02 15.51 -7.75
CA SER A 78 9.15 16.32 -6.87
C SER A 78 9.87 16.88 -5.65
N LYS A 79 10.77 16.11 -5.04
CA LYS A 79 11.42 16.47 -3.77
C LYS A 79 12.86 16.98 -3.94
N HIS A 80 13.60 16.45 -4.91
CA HIS A 80 15.02 16.71 -5.10
C HIS A 80 15.32 17.46 -6.41
N ASN A 81 14.38 18.31 -6.85
CA ASN A 81 14.53 19.22 -7.99
C ASN A 81 15.62 20.27 -7.69
N GLY A 82 16.88 19.91 -7.90
CA GLY A 82 18.03 20.81 -7.80
C GLY A 82 19.18 20.29 -6.93
N GLU A 83 18.90 19.36 -6.01
CA GLU A 83 19.95 18.74 -5.18
C GLU A 83 20.71 17.69 -5.99
N ALA A 84 22.05 17.70 -5.90
CA ALA A 84 22.93 16.70 -6.50
C ALA A 84 22.75 16.45 -8.02
N LEU A 85 22.45 17.49 -8.81
CA LEU A 85 22.45 17.45 -10.29
C LEU A 85 23.67 16.73 -10.88
N VAL A 86 24.82 16.89 -10.25
CA VAL A 86 26.10 16.33 -10.71
C VAL A 86 26.17 14.80 -10.55
N HIS A 87 25.47 14.24 -9.56
CA HIS A 87 25.45 12.81 -9.25
C HIS A 87 24.23 12.08 -9.81
N ARG A 88 23.33 12.82 -10.45
CA ARG A 88 22.08 12.32 -11.02
C ARG A 88 22.29 11.12 -11.97
N PRO A 89 23.25 11.11 -12.92
CA PRO A 89 23.44 9.95 -13.79
C PRO A 89 23.76 8.66 -13.01
N THR A 90 24.61 8.78 -11.99
CA THR A 90 24.96 7.65 -11.11
C THR A 90 23.74 7.16 -10.34
N LEU A 91 22.95 8.06 -9.76
CA LEU A 91 21.72 7.68 -9.05
C LEU A 91 20.69 7.00 -9.96
N LEU A 92 20.54 7.48 -11.20
CA LEU A 92 19.66 6.88 -12.18
C LEU A 92 20.08 5.44 -12.55
N GLU A 93 21.39 5.19 -12.71
CA GLU A 93 21.94 3.84 -12.88
C GLU A 93 21.64 2.92 -11.68
N TYR A 94 21.75 3.43 -10.44
CA TYR A 94 21.43 2.67 -9.23
C TYR A 94 19.93 2.34 -9.10
N ILE A 95 19.06 3.26 -9.52
CA ILE A 95 17.61 3.02 -9.56
C ILE A 95 17.29 2.01 -10.68
N LYS A 96 17.86 2.18 -11.87
CA LYS A 96 17.66 1.29 -13.03
C LYS A 96 18.12 -0.14 -12.76
N SER A 97 19.27 -0.29 -12.09
CA SER A 97 19.78 -1.59 -11.65
C SER A 97 19.06 -2.16 -10.43
N SER A 98 18.02 -1.49 -9.91
CA SER A 98 17.25 -1.91 -8.73
C SER A 98 18.11 -2.09 -7.46
N LYS A 99 19.23 -1.37 -7.36
CA LYS A 99 20.03 -1.29 -6.13
C LYS A 99 19.36 -0.41 -5.08
N ILE A 100 18.75 0.69 -5.51
CA ILE A 100 17.90 1.56 -4.69
C ILE A 100 16.44 1.21 -5.03
N LYS A 101 15.75 0.58 -4.07
CA LYS A 101 14.37 0.09 -4.25
C LYS A 101 13.35 0.91 -3.48
N THR A 102 13.77 1.54 -2.37
CA THR A 102 12.85 2.23 -1.48
C THR A 102 13.07 3.73 -1.44
N PRO A 103 12.02 4.51 -1.12
CA PRO A 103 12.15 5.95 -1.01
C PRO A 103 13.07 6.42 0.14
N ALA A 104 13.22 5.59 1.18
CA ALA A 104 14.13 5.87 2.29
C ALA A 104 15.60 5.76 1.86
N GLN A 105 15.93 4.76 1.04
CA GLN A 105 17.27 4.61 0.47
C GLN A 105 17.61 5.79 -0.45
N LEU A 106 16.63 6.27 -1.24
CA LEU A 106 16.83 7.44 -2.09
C LEU A 106 17.11 8.71 -1.28
N ASP A 107 16.32 8.97 -0.23
CA ASP A 107 16.53 10.11 0.67
C ASP A 107 17.91 10.05 1.35
N ALA A 108 18.35 8.86 1.79
CA ALA A 108 19.67 8.65 2.38
C ALA A 108 20.80 8.90 1.37
N ALA A 109 20.62 8.47 0.12
CA ALA A 109 21.55 8.74 -0.96
C ALA A 109 21.73 10.24 -1.19
N TYR A 110 20.65 11.00 -1.24
CA TYR A 110 20.72 12.47 -1.33
C TYR A 110 21.43 13.10 -0.13
N SER A 111 21.16 12.60 1.08
CA SER A 111 21.83 13.08 2.29
C SER A 111 23.35 12.84 2.27
N PHE A 112 23.82 11.73 1.68
CA PHE A 112 25.25 11.46 1.52
C PHE A 112 25.87 12.33 0.42
N LEU A 113 25.16 12.48 -0.71
CA LEU A 113 25.63 13.19 -1.89
C LEU A 113 25.66 14.71 -1.73
N GLY A 114 24.85 15.27 -0.82
CA GLY A 114 24.86 16.70 -0.51
C GLY A 114 26.21 17.21 0.00
N ASN A 115 27.04 16.34 0.61
CA ASN A 115 28.34 16.68 1.17
C ASN A 115 29.52 16.09 0.40
N THR A 116 29.28 15.44 -0.75
CA THR A 116 30.29 14.63 -1.44
C THR A 116 30.50 15.12 -2.87
N SER A 117 31.75 15.28 -3.30
CA SER A 117 32.07 15.61 -4.69
C SER A 117 32.04 14.37 -5.61
N PRO A 118 31.87 14.51 -6.94
CA PRO A 118 31.82 13.37 -7.88
C PRO A 118 33.06 12.48 -7.87
N GLU A 119 34.24 13.08 -7.62
CA GLU A 119 35.51 12.36 -7.52
C GLU A 119 35.61 11.58 -6.20
N GLU A 120 35.14 12.18 -5.10
CA GLU A 120 35.05 11.51 -3.80
C GLU A 120 34.05 10.35 -3.79
N LEU A 121 32.93 10.47 -4.51
CA LEU A 121 31.95 9.38 -4.62
C LEU A 121 32.56 8.12 -5.24
N LYS A 122 33.41 8.27 -6.27
CA LYS A 122 34.11 7.13 -6.88
C LYS A 122 35.08 6.47 -5.90
N LEU A 123 35.71 7.27 -5.03
CA LEU A 123 36.63 6.77 -4.01
C LEU A 123 35.89 6.11 -2.83
N LYS A 124 34.69 6.60 -2.51
CA LYS A 124 33.87 6.20 -1.35
C LYS A 124 32.65 5.37 -1.74
N LEU A 125 32.72 4.65 -2.86
CA LEU A 125 31.57 3.90 -3.39
C LEU A 125 31.01 2.91 -2.37
N HIS A 126 31.88 2.23 -1.61
CA HIS A 126 31.48 1.30 -0.56
C HIS A 126 30.77 2.01 0.60
N GLU A 127 31.30 3.14 1.07
CA GLU A 127 30.67 3.93 2.15
C GLU A 127 29.30 4.47 1.71
N PHE A 128 29.17 4.84 0.43
CA PHE A 128 27.90 5.25 -0.15
C PHE A 128 26.90 4.10 -0.18
N GLU A 129 27.28 2.93 -0.69
CA GLU A 129 26.41 1.76 -0.74
C GLU A 129 25.96 1.31 0.66
N GLU A 130 26.86 1.35 1.65
CA GLU A 130 26.55 1.04 3.05
C GLU A 130 25.59 2.08 3.66
N ALA A 131 25.86 3.37 3.46
CA ALA A 131 25.01 4.46 3.97
C ALA A 131 23.60 4.45 3.35
N CYS A 132 23.47 3.97 2.11
CA CYS A 132 22.20 3.85 1.42
C CYS A 132 21.52 2.49 1.65
N GLY A 133 22.15 1.56 2.37
CA GLY A 133 21.62 0.21 2.57
C GLY A 133 21.46 -0.59 1.28
N VAL A 134 22.35 -0.38 0.30
CA VAL A 134 22.34 -1.14 -0.96
C VAL A 134 22.70 -2.60 -0.65
N GLY A 135 21.86 -3.53 -1.12
CA GLY A 135 22.03 -4.96 -0.86
C GLY A 135 21.57 -5.41 0.53
N VAL A 136 21.07 -4.51 1.38
CA VAL A 136 20.47 -4.87 2.67
C VAL A 136 19.01 -5.27 2.44
N GLU A 137 18.75 -6.57 2.45
CA GLU A 137 17.39 -7.10 2.43
C GLU A 137 16.97 -7.52 3.84
N VAL A 138 16.01 -6.79 4.40
CA VAL A 138 15.47 -7.11 5.72
C VAL A 138 14.40 -8.19 5.56
N SER A 139 14.67 -9.39 6.08
CA SER A 139 13.72 -10.50 6.02
C SER A 139 12.55 -10.28 7.00
N ALA A 140 11.42 -10.94 6.74
CA ALA A 140 10.29 -10.93 7.67
C ALA A 140 10.68 -11.50 9.05
N GLU A 141 11.56 -12.49 9.08
CA GLU A 141 12.07 -13.09 10.32
C GLU A 141 12.93 -12.12 11.14
N ASP A 142 13.74 -11.28 10.48
CA ASP A 142 14.53 -10.26 11.17
C ASP A 142 13.62 -9.18 11.79
N ILE A 143 12.53 -8.83 11.09
CA ILE A 143 11.50 -7.92 11.60
C ILE A 143 10.83 -8.55 12.83
N GLU A 144 10.38 -9.80 12.73
CA GLU A 144 9.74 -10.51 13.84
C GLU A 144 10.65 -10.61 15.07
N ARG A 145 11.91 -11.02 14.88
CA ARG A 145 12.91 -11.08 15.96
C ARG A 145 13.12 -9.71 16.62
N THR A 146 13.21 -8.65 15.83
CA THR A 146 13.39 -7.29 16.35
C THR A 146 12.16 -6.79 17.11
N VAL A 147 10.97 -7.09 16.57
CA VAL A 147 9.68 -6.78 17.23
C VAL A 147 9.59 -7.51 18.57
N ASP A 148 9.94 -8.80 18.62
CA ASP A 148 9.91 -9.60 19.85
C ASP A 148 10.83 -9.04 20.93
N VAL A 149 12.05 -8.63 20.57
CA VAL A 149 12.98 -7.98 21.51
C VAL A 149 12.39 -6.67 22.04
N ILE A 150 11.85 -5.81 21.17
CA ILE A 150 11.24 -4.53 21.59
C ILE A 150 10.02 -4.76 22.48
N PHE A 151 9.21 -5.78 22.17
CA PHE A 151 8.04 -6.13 22.96
C PHE A 151 8.41 -6.70 24.32
N GLN A 152 9.46 -7.50 24.41
CA GLN A 152 10.00 -7.98 25.69
C GLN A 152 10.51 -6.82 26.55
N GLU A 153 11.26 -5.88 25.97
CA GLU A 153 11.75 -4.68 26.67
C GLU A 153 10.61 -3.79 27.19
N ASN A 154 9.48 -3.75 26.50
CA ASN A 154 8.34 -2.87 26.81
C ASN A 154 7.12 -3.62 27.37
N MET A 155 7.25 -4.89 27.75
CA MET A 155 6.13 -5.78 28.09
C MET A 155 5.22 -5.20 29.16
N ASN A 156 5.80 -4.66 30.24
CA ASN A 156 5.04 -4.08 31.36
C ASN A 156 4.21 -2.88 30.90
N THR A 157 4.79 -2.01 30.07
CA THR A 157 4.11 -0.82 29.53
C THR A 157 2.97 -1.21 28.57
N ILE A 158 3.14 -2.27 27.78
CA ILE A 158 2.11 -2.79 26.87
C ILE A 158 0.91 -3.32 27.68
N LEU A 159 1.17 -4.11 28.73
CA LEU A 159 0.13 -4.68 29.59
C LEU A 159 -0.63 -3.63 30.40
N GLU A 160 0.05 -2.58 30.86
CA GLU A 160 -0.59 -1.46 31.58
C GLU A 160 -1.47 -0.60 30.66
N ARG A 161 -1.04 -0.37 29.42
CA ARG A 161 -1.75 0.49 28.47
C ARG A 161 -2.89 -0.23 27.74
N ARG A 162 -2.88 -1.58 27.68
CA ARG A 162 -3.85 -2.46 26.97
C ARG A 162 -4.36 -1.81 25.68
N HIS A 163 -5.57 -1.24 25.70
CA HIS A 163 -6.25 -0.65 24.53
C HIS A 163 -6.51 0.86 24.63
N ARG A 164 -5.88 1.59 25.57
CA ARG A 164 -6.17 3.04 25.76
C ARG A 164 -5.66 3.91 24.63
N THR A 165 -4.57 3.51 23.97
CA THR A 165 -3.90 4.23 22.89
C THR A 165 -3.56 3.24 21.79
N SER A 166 -3.53 3.62 20.51
CA SER A 166 -3.08 2.74 19.42
C SER A 166 -1.56 2.51 19.56
N PRO A 167 -1.09 1.39 20.17
CA PRO A 167 0.31 1.25 20.55
C PRO A 167 1.22 1.00 19.35
N ALA A 168 0.63 0.54 18.23
CA ALA A 168 1.36 0.16 17.03
C ALA A 168 2.24 1.30 16.49
N GLY A 169 1.76 2.55 16.50
CA GLY A 169 2.52 3.70 15.99
C GLY A 169 3.81 3.98 16.76
N GLU A 170 3.79 3.81 18.09
CA GLU A 170 4.96 4.02 18.95
C GLU A 170 6.03 2.96 18.64
N TYR A 171 5.63 1.69 18.58
CA TYR A 171 6.54 0.58 18.33
C TYR A 171 7.07 0.51 16.90
N ILE A 172 6.32 0.99 15.89
CA ILE A 172 6.84 1.15 14.52
C ILE A 172 8.09 2.04 14.54
N GLY A 173 8.04 3.17 15.26
CA GLY A 173 9.19 4.06 15.39
C GLY A 173 10.41 3.39 16.05
N HIS A 174 10.18 2.52 17.04
CA HIS A 174 11.27 1.77 17.68
C HIS A 174 11.89 0.72 16.75
N VAL A 175 11.08 0.02 15.96
CA VAL A 175 11.57 -0.96 14.98
C VAL A 175 12.33 -0.25 13.86
N CYS A 176 11.78 0.81 13.28
CA CYS A 176 12.43 1.56 12.19
C CYS A 176 13.77 2.21 12.61
N LYS A 177 13.98 2.47 13.92
CA LYS A 177 15.28 2.92 14.43
C LYS A 177 16.35 1.82 14.39
N ARG A 178 15.96 0.56 14.60
CA ARG A 178 16.88 -0.60 14.57
C ARG A 178 17.03 -1.17 13.16
N LEU A 179 15.96 -1.11 12.36
CA LEU A 179 15.90 -1.60 10.98
C LEU A 179 15.45 -0.46 10.05
N PRO A 180 16.35 0.46 9.63
CA PRO A 180 16.00 1.62 8.82
C PRO A 180 15.43 1.28 7.44
N TRP A 181 15.81 0.12 6.90
CA TRP A 181 15.47 -0.33 5.54
C TRP A 181 14.30 -1.32 5.49
N ALA A 182 13.64 -1.59 6.63
CA ALA A 182 12.51 -2.50 6.68
C ALA A 182 11.27 -1.90 5.99
N ASP A 183 10.48 -2.75 5.33
CA ASP A 183 9.21 -2.32 4.72
C ASP A 183 8.21 -1.89 5.83
N PRO A 184 7.77 -0.62 5.85
CA PRO A 184 6.89 -0.11 6.89
C PRO A 184 5.55 -0.85 6.97
N LYS A 185 5.05 -1.36 5.84
CA LYS A 185 3.77 -2.11 5.82
C LYS A 185 3.93 -3.45 6.53
N THR A 186 5.01 -4.18 6.23
CA THR A 186 5.35 -5.44 6.88
C THR A 186 5.60 -5.25 8.38
N VAL A 187 6.38 -4.22 8.77
CA VAL A 187 6.62 -3.89 10.19
C VAL A 187 5.31 -3.64 10.94
N LYS A 188 4.41 -2.83 10.37
CA LYS A 188 3.11 -2.54 10.96
C LYS A 188 2.28 -3.82 11.14
N ARG A 189 2.21 -4.67 10.11
CA ARG A 189 1.46 -5.93 10.16
C ARG A 189 1.95 -6.83 11.28
N VAL A 190 3.26 -7.08 11.37
CA VAL A 190 3.86 -7.94 12.40
C VAL A 190 3.59 -7.40 13.81
N ILE A 191 3.71 -6.08 14.00
CA ILE A 191 3.42 -5.44 15.29
C ILE A 191 1.94 -5.61 15.67
N GLU A 192 1.02 -5.40 14.73
CA GLU A 192 -0.42 -5.55 14.97
C GLU A 192 -0.80 -6.99 15.31
N GLU A 193 -0.22 -7.97 14.60
CA GLU A 193 -0.42 -9.40 14.87
C GLU A 193 0.10 -9.79 16.26
N LYS A 194 1.32 -9.38 16.63
CA LYS A 194 1.91 -9.65 17.96
C LYS A 194 1.14 -8.96 19.08
N LEU A 195 0.71 -7.72 18.85
CA LEU A 195 -0.09 -6.97 19.83
C LEU A 195 -1.46 -7.62 20.04
N HIS A 196 -2.09 -8.07 18.97
CA HIS A 196 -3.35 -8.82 19.03
C HIS A 196 -3.18 -10.14 19.77
N ALA A 197 -2.10 -10.88 19.51
CA ALA A 197 -1.80 -12.12 20.22
C ALA A 197 -1.61 -11.91 21.73
N LEU A 198 -1.00 -10.80 22.16
CA LEU A 198 -0.76 -10.49 23.57
C LEU A 198 -1.97 -9.91 24.32
N LEU A 199 -2.74 -9.03 23.66
CA LEU A 199 -3.83 -8.30 24.31
C LEU A 199 -5.22 -8.92 24.07
N GLY A 200 -5.34 -9.82 23.09
CA GLY A 200 -6.61 -10.41 22.67
C GLY A 200 -7.56 -9.40 22.00
N GLU A 201 -8.80 -9.83 21.78
CA GLU A 201 -9.84 -8.95 21.26
C GLU A 201 -10.10 -7.77 22.21
N ARG A 202 -10.21 -6.58 21.63
CA ARG A 202 -10.51 -5.35 22.36
C ARG A 202 -11.93 -5.40 22.93
N THR A 203 -12.08 -6.01 24.11
CA THR A 203 -13.32 -5.92 24.89
C THR A 203 -13.50 -4.48 25.35
N ALA A 204 -14.67 -3.91 25.09
CA ALA A 204 -15.00 -2.50 25.34
C ALA A 204 -15.16 -2.16 26.85
N ALA A 205 -14.17 -2.50 27.68
CA ALA A 205 -14.20 -2.24 29.10
C ALA A 205 -13.63 -0.85 29.44
N LYS A 206 -14.56 0.07 29.75
CA LYS A 206 -14.42 1.29 30.57
C LYS A 206 -13.31 2.29 30.20
N LYS A 207 -13.67 3.26 29.37
CA LYS A 207 -13.11 4.63 29.45
C LYS A 207 -13.86 5.41 30.54
N GLU A 208 -13.29 5.48 31.74
CA GLU A 208 -13.62 6.55 32.69
C GLU A 208 -12.97 7.85 32.18
N LYS A 209 -13.81 8.79 31.73
CA LYS A 209 -13.39 10.14 31.30
C LYS A 209 -13.16 11.01 32.53
N LYS A 210 -11.96 11.60 32.64
CA LYS A 210 -11.77 12.88 33.33
C LYS A 210 -11.93 14.00 32.30
N GLU A 211 -12.94 14.86 32.50
CA GLU A 211 -13.20 16.10 31.74
C GLU A 211 -12.20 17.20 32.15
N LYS A 212 -11.69 18.07 31.27
CA LYS A 212 -12.29 19.28 30.64
C LYS A 212 -11.23 19.91 29.68
N PRO A 213 -11.52 20.99 28.92
CA PRO A 213 -12.74 21.36 28.18
C PRO A 213 -12.45 21.58 26.67
N ALA A 214 -13.54 21.66 25.90
CA ALA A 214 -13.56 21.70 24.44
C ALA A 214 -13.12 23.05 23.84
N THR A 215 -12.44 22.97 22.69
CA THR A 215 -12.58 23.93 21.60
C THR A 215 -12.97 23.18 20.32
N ALA A 216 -14.12 23.55 19.78
CA ALA A 216 -14.76 22.90 18.65
C ALA A 216 -14.13 23.34 17.32
N LYS A 217 -13.81 22.37 16.46
CA LYS A 217 -13.93 22.50 15.01
C LYS A 217 -14.50 21.19 14.45
N VAL A 218 -15.48 21.37 13.58
CA VAL A 218 -16.39 20.35 13.02
C VAL A 218 -15.65 19.53 11.96
N GLU A 219 -15.60 18.21 12.14
CA GLU A 219 -15.25 17.25 11.08
C GLU A 219 -16.51 16.64 10.47
N LYS A 220 -16.62 16.75 9.14
CA LYS A 220 -17.57 16.00 8.31
C LYS A 220 -17.04 14.58 8.16
N ALA A 221 -17.88 13.60 8.47
CA ALA A 221 -17.66 12.20 8.11
C ALA A 221 -17.65 12.04 6.58
N ALA A 222 -16.59 11.43 6.06
CA ALA A 222 -16.54 10.89 4.70
C ALA A 222 -15.99 9.48 4.78
N VAL A 223 -16.79 8.56 4.24
CA VAL A 223 -16.61 7.12 4.16
C VAL A 223 -15.42 6.83 3.25
N GLU A 224 -14.41 6.11 3.75
CA GLU A 224 -13.32 5.58 2.92
C GLU A 224 -13.83 4.39 2.10
N ALA A 225 -14.07 4.65 0.82
CA ALA A 225 -14.17 3.66 -0.23
C ALA A 225 -12.75 3.22 -0.63
N VAL A 226 -12.50 1.91 -0.62
CA VAL A 226 -11.26 1.30 -1.12
C VAL A 226 -11.28 1.37 -2.65
N PRO A 227 -10.26 1.94 -3.33
CA PRO A 227 -10.21 1.96 -4.79
C PRO A 227 -9.76 0.60 -5.33
N LEU A 228 -10.60 -0.01 -6.16
CA LEU A 228 -10.21 -1.04 -7.10
C LEU A 228 -9.38 -0.40 -8.23
N HIS A 229 -8.21 -0.95 -8.52
CA HIS A 229 -7.60 -0.84 -9.85
C HIS A 229 -7.83 -2.17 -10.58
N PRO A 230 -8.31 -2.17 -11.84
CA PRO A 230 -8.30 -3.33 -12.70
C PRO A 230 -6.90 -3.49 -13.31
N SER A 231 -6.29 -4.67 -13.16
CA SER A 231 -5.16 -5.10 -13.98
C SER A 231 -5.66 -6.19 -14.93
N ASP A 232 -5.36 -6.01 -16.21
CA ASP A 232 -5.77 -6.85 -17.34
C ASP A 232 -5.06 -8.22 -17.33
N ASP A 233 -5.35 -9.02 -16.31
CA ASP A 233 -5.26 -10.48 -16.37
C ASP A 233 -6.65 -10.99 -15.95
N GLU A 234 -7.60 -11.03 -16.90
CA GLU A 234 -8.83 -11.81 -16.76
C GLU A 234 -8.48 -13.33 -16.83
N GLU A 235 -7.53 -13.76 -16.00
CA GLU A 235 -7.65 -15.07 -15.36
C GLU A 235 -8.86 -14.95 -14.43
N LEU A 236 -10.02 -15.38 -14.94
CA LEU A 236 -11.27 -15.57 -14.20
C LEU A 236 -10.99 -15.81 -12.72
N ASN A 237 -11.12 -14.76 -11.89
CA ASN A 237 -10.87 -14.90 -10.45
C ASN A 237 -11.79 -16.03 -9.95
N PRO A 238 -11.22 -17.19 -9.54
CA PRO A 238 -12.02 -18.38 -9.28
C PRO A 238 -12.93 -18.18 -8.07
N PHE A 239 -12.69 -17.14 -7.27
CA PHE A 239 -13.45 -16.78 -6.08
C PHE A 239 -14.61 -15.80 -6.35
N SER A 240 -14.74 -15.27 -7.56
CA SER A 240 -15.82 -14.34 -7.95
C SER A 240 -17.21 -14.99 -7.92
N THR A 241 -17.28 -16.31 -8.08
CA THR A 241 -18.56 -17.06 -8.05
C THR A 241 -19.13 -17.19 -6.64
N PHE A 242 -18.34 -16.97 -5.59
CA PHE A 242 -18.81 -17.09 -4.22
C PHE A 242 -19.65 -15.88 -3.81
N PRO A 243 -20.75 -16.06 -3.06
CA PRO A 243 -21.58 -14.93 -2.61
C PRO A 243 -20.78 -14.01 -1.68
N HIS A 244 -20.96 -12.69 -1.82
CA HIS A 244 -20.43 -11.73 -0.85
C HIS A 244 -21.17 -11.85 0.49
N PRO A 245 -20.52 -11.51 1.63
CA PRO A 245 -21.18 -11.47 2.94
C PRO A 245 -22.48 -10.65 2.96
N ASN A 246 -22.53 -9.60 2.14
CA ASN A 246 -23.70 -8.73 1.99
C ASN A 246 -24.89 -9.40 1.29
N HIS A 247 -24.73 -10.60 0.74
CA HIS A 247 -25.81 -11.38 0.13
C HIS A 247 -26.46 -12.37 1.10
N ASN A 248 -25.89 -12.56 2.30
CA ASN A 248 -26.43 -13.47 3.33
C ASN A 248 -27.83 -13.07 3.86
N PHE A 249 -28.35 -11.91 3.46
CA PHE A 249 -29.70 -11.41 3.77
C PHE A 249 -30.77 -11.89 2.77
N THR A 250 -30.36 -12.52 1.66
CA THR A 250 -31.29 -12.94 0.61
C THR A 250 -31.74 -14.37 0.80
N VAL A 251 -32.97 -14.68 0.37
CA VAL A 251 -33.47 -16.06 0.31
C VAL A 251 -32.73 -16.77 -0.81
N HIS A 252 -31.70 -17.55 -0.47
CA HIS A 252 -30.87 -18.24 -1.45
C HIS A 252 -31.57 -19.47 -2.06
N THR A 253 -32.55 -20.04 -1.38
CA THR A 253 -33.26 -21.24 -1.85
C THR A 253 -34.72 -21.21 -1.38
N LYS A 254 -35.64 -21.48 -2.30
CA LYS A 254 -37.07 -21.64 -2.03
C LYS A 254 -37.44 -23.10 -2.29
N VAL A 255 -37.89 -23.81 -1.28
CA VAL A 255 -38.26 -25.24 -1.41
C VAL A 255 -39.77 -25.37 -1.28
N PRO A 256 -40.49 -25.71 -2.36
CA PRO A 256 -41.91 -25.99 -2.28
C PRO A 256 -42.15 -27.38 -1.69
N PHE A 257 -43.10 -27.48 -0.76
CA PHE A 257 -43.54 -28.75 -0.19
C PHE A 257 -44.82 -29.25 -0.85
N SER A 258 -45.10 -30.55 -0.70
CA SER A 258 -46.27 -31.23 -1.28
C SER A 258 -47.61 -30.75 -0.70
N ASP A 259 -47.59 -30.10 0.46
CA ASP A 259 -48.76 -29.47 1.09
C ASP A 259 -49.05 -28.05 0.57
N GLY A 260 -48.24 -27.55 -0.36
CA GLY A 260 -48.34 -26.20 -0.93
C GLY A 260 -47.62 -25.12 -0.11
N SER A 261 -46.96 -25.47 1.01
CA SER A 261 -46.14 -24.53 1.76
C SER A 261 -44.79 -24.28 1.08
N LEU A 262 -44.23 -23.08 1.28
CA LEU A 262 -42.96 -22.66 0.69
C LEU A 262 -41.95 -22.38 1.80
N LEU A 263 -40.86 -23.15 1.85
CA LEU A 263 -39.76 -22.89 2.76
C LEU A 263 -38.82 -21.84 2.14
N GLU A 264 -38.75 -20.69 2.79
CA GLU A 264 -37.76 -19.66 2.49
C GLU A 264 -36.71 -19.66 3.61
N CYS A 265 -35.60 -20.34 3.39
CA CYS A 265 -34.50 -20.37 4.35
C CYS A 265 -33.77 -19.01 4.33
N SER A 266 -34.06 -18.17 5.33
CA SER A 266 -33.34 -16.92 5.58
C SER A 266 -32.95 -16.79 7.05
N ASN A 267 -31.79 -16.21 7.32
CA ASN A 267 -31.39 -15.88 8.68
C ASN A 267 -32.27 -14.74 9.23
N ALA A 268 -32.71 -14.86 10.48
CA ALA A 268 -33.39 -13.77 11.16
C ALA A 268 -32.45 -12.55 11.30
N LYS A 269 -33.00 -11.34 11.14
CA LYS A 269 -32.23 -10.09 11.17
C LYS A 269 -31.39 -9.94 12.44
N GLU A 270 -31.95 -10.34 13.60
CA GLU A 270 -31.27 -10.25 14.89
C GLU A 270 -30.02 -11.13 14.98
N VAL A 271 -30.08 -12.35 14.43
CA VAL A 271 -28.96 -13.30 14.38
C VAL A 271 -27.85 -12.74 13.49
N LEU A 272 -28.23 -12.09 12.39
CA LEU A 272 -27.31 -11.50 11.44
C LEU A 272 -26.64 -10.23 11.98
N ASP A 273 -27.39 -9.37 12.68
CA ASP A 273 -26.84 -8.20 13.36
C ASP A 273 -25.84 -8.61 14.45
N LYS A 274 -26.10 -9.72 15.17
CA LYS A 274 -25.15 -10.29 16.11
C LYS A 274 -23.90 -10.82 15.39
N HIS A 275 -24.08 -11.57 14.32
CA HIS A 275 -22.98 -12.10 13.51
C HIS A 275 -22.09 -10.98 12.93
N LEU A 276 -22.66 -9.89 12.43
CA LEU A 276 -21.91 -8.73 11.91
C LEU A 276 -21.14 -8.00 13.00
N LYS A 277 -21.71 -7.90 14.21
CA LYS A 277 -21.01 -7.33 15.36
C LYS A 277 -19.80 -8.18 15.78
N GLU A 278 -19.90 -9.50 15.69
CA GLU A 278 -18.81 -10.42 16.07
C GLU A 278 -17.74 -10.52 14.97
N THR A 279 -18.14 -10.62 13.71
CA THR A 279 -17.20 -10.83 12.58
C THR A 279 -16.65 -9.53 11.98
N GLY A 280 -17.26 -8.38 12.28
CA GLY A 280 -16.92 -7.10 11.68
C GLY A 280 -17.12 -7.06 10.15
N GLY A 281 -17.94 -7.96 9.60
CA GLY A 281 -18.18 -8.09 8.16
C GLY A 281 -17.04 -8.77 7.38
N LYS A 282 -16.05 -9.35 8.06
CA LYS A 282 -14.97 -10.12 7.42
C LYS A 282 -15.45 -11.52 7.04
N VAL A 283 -14.81 -12.10 6.02
CA VAL A 283 -15.08 -13.48 5.60
C VAL A 283 -14.37 -14.45 6.53
N TYR A 284 -15.09 -15.44 7.03
CA TYR A 284 -14.52 -16.55 7.80
C TYR A 284 -14.82 -17.86 7.09
N THR A 285 -13.77 -18.59 6.73
CA THR A 285 -13.84 -19.96 6.19
C THR A 285 -13.31 -20.94 7.23
N ARG A 286 -13.39 -22.24 6.95
CA ARG A 286 -12.76 -23.26 7.78
C ARG A 286 -12.37 -24.45 6.91
N PHE A 287 -11.17 -24.99 7.12
CA PHE A 287 -10.75 -26.27 6.58
C PHE A 287 -10.71 -27.30 7.72
N PRO A 288 -11.69 -28.21 7.85
CA PRO A 288 -11.79 -29.14 8.97
C PRO A 288 -11.35 -30.57 8.60
N PRO A 289 -10.05 -30.87 8.46
CA PRO A 289 -9.59 -32.24 8.20
C PRO A 289 -9.78 -33.10 9.45
N GLU A 290 -9.97 -34.39 9.27
CA GLU A 290 -9.93 -35.34 10.38
C GLU A 290 -8.51 -35.40 10.96
N PRO A 291 -8.32 -35.32 12.30
CA PRO A 291 -6.98 -35.26 12.90
C PRO A 291 -6.06 -36.44 12.56
N ASN A 292 -6.64 -37.61 12.30
CA ASN A 292 -5.93 -38.84 11.93
C ASN A 292 -6.14 -39.21 10.44
N GLY A 293 -6.75 -38.34 9.65
CA GLY A 293 -7.03 -38.57 8.24
C GLY A 293 -5.81 -38.35 7.35
N TYR A 294 -5.72 -39.07 6.23
CA TYR A 294 -4.67 -38.88 5.23
C TYR A 294 -5.10 -37.86 4.18
N LEU A 295 -4.28 -36.83 4.02
CA LEU A 295 -4.50 -35.81 3.00
C LEU A 295 -4.16 -36.36 1.61
N HIS A 296 -5.17 -36.50 0.77
CA HIS A 296 -5.04 -36.73 -0.68
C HIS A 296 -5.27 -35.46 -1.50
N ILE A 297 -5.11 -35.55 -2.83
CA ILE A 297 -5.24 -34.42 -3.78
C ILE A 297 -6.56 -33.64 -3.70
N GLY A 298 -7.64 -34.26 -3.22
CA GLY A 298 -8.92 -33.59 -3.00
C GLY A 298 -8.84 -32.51 -1.92
N HIS A 299 -7.99 -32.72 -0.91
CA HIS A 299 -7.75 -31.72 0.13
C HIS A 299 -7.02 -30.50 -0.41
N ALA A 300 -6.18 -30.65 -1.44
CA ALA A 300 -5.54 -29.49 -2.07
C ALA A 300 -6.59 -28.53 -2.63
N LYS A 301 -7.68 -29.05 -3.22
CA LYS A 301 -8.80 -28.23 -3.69
C LYS A 301 -9.55 -27.56 -2.52
N ALA A 302 -9.82 -28.29 -1.45
CA ALA A 302 -10.49 -27.74 -0.27
C ALA A 302 -9.65 -26.62 0.38
N MET A 303 -8.37 -26.86 0.62
CA MET A 303 -7.42 -25.85 1.13
C MET A 303 -7.35 -24.63 0.22
N PHE A 304 -7.26 -24.83 -1.10
CA PHE A 304 -7.23 -23.72 -2.06
C PHE A 304 -8.48 -22.86 -1.97
N VAL A 305 -9.66 -23.48 -1.80
CA VAL A 305 -10.92 -22.75 -1.63
C VAL A 305 -10.98 -22.04 -0.28
N ASP A 306 -10.76 -22.76 0.83
CA ASP A 306 -10.96 -22.23 2.17
C ASP A 306 -9.94 -21.15 2.53
N PHE A 307 -8.64 -21.43 2.36
CA PHE A 307 -7.58 -20.45 2.65
C PHE A 307 -7.50 -19.36 1.57
N GLY A 308 -7.72 -19.71 0.29
CA GLY A 308 -7.67 -18.75 -0.81
C GLY A 308 -8.79 -17.72 -0.73
N LEU A 309 -10.03 -18.15 -0.46
CA LEU A 309 -11.17 -17.25 -0.34
C LEU A 309 -11.03 -16.29 0.87
N ALA A 310 -10.52 -16.78 2.01
CA ALA A 310 -10.21 -15.93 3.16
C ALA A 310 -9.14 -14.89 2.81
N LYS A 311 -8.04 -15.31 2.19
CA LYS A 311 -6.95 -14.40 1.78
C LYS A 311 -7.42 -13.33 0.81
N GLU A 312 -8.15 -13.73 -0.23
CA GLU A 312 -8.67 -12.84 -1.28
C GLU A 312 -9.60 -11.76 -0.71
N ARG A 313 -10.42 -12.12 0.29
CA ARG A 313 -11.44 -11.24 0.87
C ARG A 313 -11.02 -10.56 2.16
N GLY A 314 -9.73 -10.58 2.52
CA GLY A 314 -9.22 -9.98 3.76
C GLY A 314 -9.81 -10.59 5.04
N GLY A 315 -10.17 -11.87 4.96
CA GLY A 315 -10.79 -12.69 5.99
C GLY A 315 -9.81 -13.59 6.75
N CYS A 316 -10.34 -14.62 7.41
CA CYS A 316 -9.59 -15.63 8.17
C CYS A 316 -10.12 -17.06 7.89
N CYS A 317 -9.27 -18.07 8.03
CA CYS A 317 -9.59 -19.49 7.84
C CYS A 317 -9.07 -20.31 9.03
#